data_AF-A0A9D2QYI7-F1
#
_entry.id   AF-A0A9D2QYI7-F1
#
_cell.length_a   1.000
_cell.length_b   1.000
_cell.length_c   1.000
_cell.angle_alpha   90.00
_cell.angle_beta   90.00
_cell.angle_gamma   90.00
#
_symmetry.space_group_name_H-M   'P 1'
#
loop_
_entity.id
_entity.type
_entity.pdbx_description
1 polymer ?
#
loop_
_entity_poly.entity_id
_entity_poly.type
_entity_poly.pdbx_seq_one_letter_code
_entity_poly.pdbx_strand_id
1 'polypeptide(L)'
;HFENRETYFEEDKKQDLISLITLCKENGITPVLITTPFTVYYNQHVPADFLYEFYTVINDIALEYGVSYYDYSHDERFQTNLKYFSDADHLNPDGAIYFTNLLTEEVAELSAYLKVH
;
A
#
# COMPACT_ATOMS: atom_id res chain seq x y z
N HIS A 1 14.11 8.15 -6.17
CA HIS A 1 13.24 7.00 -6.56
C HIS A 1 13.00 6.92 -8.06
N PHE A 2 12.74 8.04 -8.75
CA PHE A 2 12.27 8.02 -10.14
C PHE A 2 13.27 8.53 -11.20
N GLU A 3 14.37 9.18 -10.82
CA GLU A 3 15.34 9.71 -11.79
C GLU A 3 16.10 8.58 -12.52
N ASN A 4 16.28 8.74 -13.84
CA ASN A 4 17.05 7.86 -14.72
C ASN A 4 16.54 6.40 -14.84
N ARG A 5 15.25 6.15 -14.60
CA ARG A 5 14.65 4.84 -14.88
C ARG A 5 13.90 4.85 -16.21
N GLU A 6 14.26 3.94 -17.11
CA GLU A 6 13.51 3.64 -18.34
C GLU A 6 12.31 2.72 -18.06
N THR A 7 12.38 1.92 -16.99
CA THR A 7 11.34 0.98 -16.57
C THR A 7 11.09 1.11 -15.07
N TYR A 8 9.83 1.29 -14.69
CA TYR A 8 9.41 1.37 -13.29
C TYR A 8 8.77 0.07 -12.77
N PHE A 9 8.16 -0.69 -13.68
CA PHE A 9 7.48 -1.94 -13.38
C PHE A 9 8.32 -3.10 -13.87
N GLU A 10 8.90 -3.80 -12.90
CA GLU A 10 9.69 -4.98 -13.15
C GLU A 10 8.74 -6.19 -13.08
N GLU A 11 8.63 -6.95 -14.18
CA GLU A 11 7.68 -8.06 -14.30
C GLU A 11 7.91 -9.16 -13.25
N ASP A 12 9.15 -9.34 -12.80
CA ASP A 12 9.49 -10.25 -11.70
C ASP A 12 8.85 -9.79 -10.38
N LYS A 13 8.84 -8.48 -10.07
CA LYS A 13 8.17 -7.92 -8.87
C LYS A 13 6.66 -8.10 -8.92
N LYS A 14 6.06 -7.93 -10.10
CA LYS A 14 4.64 -8.22 -10.30
C LYS A 14 4.36 -9.70 -10.03
N GLN A 15 5.19 -10.60 -10.57
CA GLN A 15 5.02 -12.03 -10.39
C GLN A 15 5.26 -12.48 -8.94
N ASP A 16 6.19 -11.85 -8.22
CA ASP A 16 6.43 -12.08 -6.79
C ASP A 16 5.17 -11.72 -5.97
N LEU A 17 4.55 -10.57 -6.23
CA LEU A 17 3.32 -10.15 -5.55
C LEU A 17 2.17 -11.13 -5.81
N ILE A 18 1.96 -11.54 -7.05
CA ILE A 18 0.96 -12.55 -7.43
C ILE A 18 1.22 -13.87 -6.70
N SER A 19 2.48 -14.29 -6.60
CA SER A 19 2.86 -15.53 -5.92
C SER A 19 2.58 -15.47 -4.42
N LEU A 20 2.81 -14.32 -3.77
CA LEU A 20 2.46 -14.09 -2.37
C LEU A 20 0.94 -14.15 -2.15
N ILE A 21 0.16 -13.48 -3.01
CA ILE A 21 -1.32 -13.52 -2.94
C ILE A 21 -1.83 -14.95 -3.07
N THR A 22 -1.30 -15.69 -4.04
CA THR A 22 -1.67 -17.09 -4.29
C THR A 22 -1.33 -17.97 -3.09
N LEU A 23 -0.11 -17.85 -2.55
CA LEU A 23 0.33 -18.60 -1.38
C LEU A 23 -0.58 -18.35 -0.16
N CYS A 24 -0.95 -17.09 0.10
CA CYS A 24 -1.89 -16.76 1.18
C CYS A 24 -3.22 -17.48 0.99
N LYS A 25 -3.81 -17.40 -0.21
CA LYS A 25 -5.12 -18.01 -0.52
C LYS A 25 -5.10 -19.53 -0.41
N GLU A 26 -4.05 -20.18 -0.92
CA GLU A 26 -3.87 -21.63 -0.81
C GLU A 26 -3.78 -22.11 0.65
N ASN A 27 -3.33 -21.24 1.56
CA ASN A 27 -3.24 -21.51 3.00
C ASN A 27 -4.42 -20.96 3.80
N GLY A 28 -5.50 -20.52 3.15
CA GLY A 28 -6.69 -19.98 3.81
C GLY A 28 -6.47 -18.64 4.53
N ILE A 29 -5.42 -17.91 4.17
CA ILE A 29 -5.12 -16.56 4.65
C ILE A 29 -5.77 -15.56 3.69
N THR A 30 -6.41 -14.52 4.22
CA THR A 30 -6.98 -13.42 3.43
C THR A 30 -5.92 -12.35 3.20
N PRO A 31 -5.30 -12.26 2.00
CA PRO A 31 -4.40 -11.16 1.68
C PRO A 31 -5.18 -9.86 1.47
N VAL A 32 -4.63 -8.76 1.98
CA VAL A 32 -5.12 -7.39 1.76
C VAL A 32 -3.92 -6.55 1.30
N LEU A 33 -4.08 -5.84 0.18
CA LEU A 33 -3.05 -4.98 -0.36
C LEU A 33 -3.22 -3.57 0.22
N ILE A 34 -2.12 -2.98 0.68
CA ILE A 34 -2.12 -1.65 1.29
C ILE A 34 -0.93 -0.86 0.74
N THR A 35 -1.19 0.33 0.19
CA THR A 35 -0.15 1.34 -0.01
C THR A 35 -0.13 2.24 1.21
N THR A 36 1.03 2.30 1.89
CA THR A 36 1.19 3.09 3.11
C THR A 36 1.23 4.59 2.82
N PRO A 37 0.97 5.44 3.84
CA PRO A 37 1.08 6.89 3.67
C PRO A 37 2.48 7.35 3.29
N PHE A 38 2.55 8.39 2.46
CA PHE A 38 3.78 9.10 2.14
C PHE A 38 3.68 10.56 2.56
N THR A 39 4.83 11.22 2.72
CA THR A 39 4.83 12.67 2.91
C THR A 39 4.44 13.40 1.63
N VAL A 40 3.88 14.60 1.75
CA VAL A 40 3.62 15.50 0.60
C VAL A 40 4.90 15.78 -0.19
N TYR A 41 6.05 15.78 0.48
CA TYR A 41 7.35 15.99 -0.14
C TYR A 41 7.80 14.82 -1.02
N TYR A 42 7.37 13.60 -0.71
CA TYR A 42 7.56 12.45 -1.57
C TYR A 42 6.59 12.51 -2.76
N ASN A 43 5.30 12.67 -2.48
CA ASN A 43 4.23 12.64 -3.49
C ASN A 43 4.42 13.67 -4.60
N GLN A 44 4.87 14.89 -4.29
CA GLN A 44 5.11 15.93 -5.30
C GLN A 44 6.19 15.55 -6.35
N HIS A 45 7.02 14.55 -6.07
CA HIS A 45 8.07 14.08 -6.97
C HIS A 45 7.71 12.76 -7.68
N VAL A 46 6.52 12.22 -7.45
CA VAL A 46 6.06 11.00 -8.12
C VAL A 46 5.45 11.39 -9.48
N PRO A 47 5.98 10.90 -10.60
CA PRO A 47 5.44 11.25 -11.92
C PRO A 47 4.00 10.75 -12.12
N ALA A 48 3.16 11.54 -12.79
CA ALA A 48 1.78 11.17 -13.06
C ALA A 48 1.65 9.91 -13.92
N ASP A 49 2.53 9.72 -14.91
CA ASP A 49 2.54 8.53 -15.77
C ASP A 49 2.89 7.26 -14.97
N PHE A 50 3.81 7.38 -14.01
CA PHE A 50 4.13 6.29 -13.08
C PHE A 50 2.91 5.94 -12.22
N LEU A 51 2.21 6.94 -11.66
CA LEU A 51 1.00 6.69 -10.86
C LEU A 51 -0.10 6.02 -11.68
N TYR A 52 -0.30 6.45 -12.93
CA TYR A 52 -1.28 5.85 -13.82
C TYR A 52 -0.97 4.37 -14.08
N GLU A 53 0.29 4.05 -14.39
CA GLU A 53 0.72 2.67 -14.60
C GLU A 53 0.63 1.85 -13.30
N PHE A 54 1.04 2.42 -12.17
CA PHE A 54 0.93 1.80 -10.84
C PHE A 54 -0.50 1.41 -10.51
N TYR A 55 -1.43 2.36 -10.63
CA TYR A 55 -2.84 2.11 -10.34
C TYR A 55 -3.47 1.14 -11.34
N THR A 56 -3.05 1.14 -12.60
CA THR A 56 -3.51 0.15 -13.58
C THR A 56 -3.09 -1.26 -13.13
N VAL A 57 -1.80 -1.47 -12.86
CA VAL A 57 -1.25 -2.77 -12.48
C VAL A 57 -1.85 -3.29 -11.17
N ILE A 58 -1.89 -2.46 -10.11
CA ILE A 58 -2.36 -2.92 -8.80
C ILE A 58 -3.86 -3.22 -8.79
N ASN A 59 -4.67 -2.42 -9.50
CA ASN A 59 -6.10 -2.66 -9.59
C ASN A 59 -6.42 -3.88 -10.46
N ASP A 60 -5.68 -4.12 -11.54
CA ASP A 60 -5.82 -5.34 -12.34
C ASP A 60 -5.52 -6.58 -11.50
N ILE A 61 -4.43 -6.57 -10.73
CA ILE A 61 -4.10 -7.66 -9.80
C ILE A 61 -5.19 -7.83 -8.74
N ALA A 62 -5.65 -6.74 -8.12
CA ALA A 62 -6.69 -6.77 -7.10
C ALA A 62 -7.99 -7.39 -7.64
N LEU A 63 -8.39 -7.02 -8.85
CA LEU A 63 -9.57 -7.53 -9.54
C LEU A 63 -9.42 -9.00 -9.94
N GLU A 64 -8.33 -9.35 -10.63
CA GLU A 64 -8.09 -10.70 -11.15
C GLU A 64 -8.00 -11.73 -10.02
N TYR A 65 -7.27 -11.40 -8.96
CA TYR A 65 -7.07 -12.29 -7.84
C TYR A 65 -8.14 -12.16 -6.78
N GLY A 66 -9.07 -11.20 -6.87
CA GLY A 66 -10.13 -10.99 -5.90
C GLY A 66 -9.57 -10.71 -4.49
N VAL A 67 -8.76 -9.65 -4.38
CA VAL A 67 -8.20 -9.15 -3.12
C VAL A 67 -8.50 -7.66 -3.00
N SER A 68 -8.67 -7.16 -1.78
CA SER A 68 -8.91 -5.74 -1.56
C SER A 68 -7.60 -4.95 -1.65
N TYR A 69 -7.71 -3.73 -2.16
CA TYR A 69 -6.62 -2.76 -2.19
C TYR A 69 -7.05 -1.45 -1.52
N TYR A 70 -6.28 -1.01 -0.52
CA TYR A 70 -6.48 0.24 0.20
C TYR A 70 -5.27 1.15 -0.03
N ASP A 71 -5.50 2.36 -0.51
CA ASP A 71 -4.44 3.32 -0.78
C ASP A 71 -4.48 4.49 0.20
N TYR A 72 -3.42 4.59 1.00
CA TYR A 72 -3.23 5.67 1.97
C TYR A 72 -2.12 6.64 1.55
N SER A 73 -1.54 6.49 0.36
CA SER A 73 -0.38 7.26 -0.12
C SER A 73 -0.57 8.78 -0.01
N HIS A 74 -1.80 9.27 -0.17
CA HIS A 74 -2.19 10.68 -0.12
C HIS A 74 -3.08 11.03 1.08
N ASP A 75 -3.08 10.21 2.14
CA ASP A 75 -3.95 10.43 3.30
C ASP A 75 -3.62 11.75 4.03
N GLU A 76 -4.63 12.64 4.13
CA GLU A 76 -4.52 13.97 4.76
C GLU A 76 -4.10 13.92 6.24
N ARG A 77 -4.38 12.81 6.94
CA ARG A 77 -3.97 12.60 8.34
C ARG A 77 -2.45 12.44 8.49
N PHE A 78 -1.77 12.07 7.40
CA PHE A 78 -0.33 11.77 7.38
C PHE A 78 0.48 12.73 6.53
N GLN A 79 0.06 13.05 5.30
CA GLN A 79 0.95 13.63 4.28
C GLN A 79 1.65 14.94 4.68
N THR A 80 1.05 15.74 5.57
CA THR A 80 1.67 16.99 6.11
C THR A 80 2.21 16.84 7.54
N ASN A 81 2.01 15.68 8.17
CA ASN A 81 2.32 15.42 9.57
C ASN A 81 3.66 14.71 9.73
N LEU A 82 4.76 15.45 9.53
CA LEU A 82 6.12 14.90 9.49
C LEU A 82 6.55 14.19 10.78
N LYS A 83 5.87 14.44 11.91
CA LYS A 83 6.16 13.75 13.17
C LYS A 83 5.92 12.24 13.09
N TYR A 84 5.17 11.75 12.11
CA TYR A 84 4.87 10.33 11.91
C TYR A 84 5.86 9.62 11.01
N PHE A 85 6.87 10.32 10.50
CA PHE A 85 7.78 9.80 9.50
C PHE A 85 9.23 9.74 9.99
N SER A 86 9.96 8.71 9.57
CA SER A 86 11.41 8.62 9.73
C SER A 86 12.14 9.32 8.58
N ASP A 87 11.56 9.23 7.38
CA ASP A 87 12.02 9.88 6.16
C ASP A 87 10.83 10.21 5.23
N ALA A 88 11.04 10.41 3.93
CA ALA A 88 9.99 10.91 3.05
C ALA A 88 8.86 9.89 2.78
N ASP A 89 9.14 8.59 2.89
CA ASP A 89 8.25 7.49 2.52
C ASP A 89 8.08 6.41 3.61
N HIS A 90 8.84 6.46 4.70
CA HIS A 90 8.74 5.50 5.81
C HIS A 90 8.17 6.14 7.08
N LEU A 91 7.14 5.52 7.64
CA LEU A 91 6.63 5.85 8.97
C LEU A 91 7.68 5.58 10.05
N ASN A 92 7.66 6.38 11.11
CA ASN A 92 8.39 6.09 12.35
C ASN A 92 7.49 5.28 13.31
N PRO A 93 7.99 4.85 14.48
CA PRO A 93 7.20 4.05 15.42
C PRO A 93 5.86 4.71 15.83
N ASP A 94 5.85 6.03 16.05
CA ASP A 94 4.63 6.75 16.42
C ASP A 94 3.62 6.76 15.27
N GLY A 95 4.11 7.00 14.05
CA GLY A 95 3.30 6.92 12.83
C GLY A 95 2.76 5.53 12.56
N ALA A 96 3.57 4.50 12.77
CA ALA A 96 3.17 3.11 12.61
C ALA A 96 2.07 2.72 13.61
N ILE A 97 2.18 3.11 14.88
CA ILE A 97 1.12 2.88 15.88
C ILE A 97 -0.17 3.57 15.46
N TYR A 98 -0.10 4.84 15.06
CA TYR A 98 -1.28 5.59 14.62
C TYR A 98 -1.93 4.94 13.39
N PHE A 99 -1.12 4.54 12.41
CA PHE A 99 -1.59 3.87 11.20
C PHE A 99 -2.19 2.50 11.48
N THR A 100 -1.58 1.68 12.33
CA THR A 100 -2.14 0.37 12.71
C THR A 100 -3.50 0.52 13.37
N ASN A 101 -3.68 1.47 14.30
CA ASN A 101 -4.99 1.72 14.90
C ASN A 101 -6.02 2.10 13.84
N LEU A 102 -5.64 2.95 12.90
CA LEU A 102 -6.51 3.32 11.79
C LEU A 102 -6.93 2.12 10.93
N LEU A 103 -5.99 1.24 10.59
CA LEU A 103 -6.28 0.03 9.82
C LEU A 103 -7.30 -0.89 10.53
N THR A 104 -7.27 -0.95 11.86
CA THR A 104 -8.24 -1.77 12.62
C THR A 104 -9.69 -1.29 12.47
N GLU A 105 -9.87 -0.01 12.13
CA GLU A 105 -11.17 0.63 11.93
C GLU A 105 -11.61 0.59 10.47
N GLU A 106 -10.69 0.86 9.53
CA GLU A 106 -11.03 1.10 8.12
C GLU A 106 -10.85 -0.12 7.19
N VAL A 107 -9.95 -1.05 7.52
CA VAL A 107 -9.79 -2.27 6.73
C VAL A 107 -10.87 -3.27 7.14
N ALA A 108 -11.84 -3.49 6.25
CA ALA A 108 -13.04 -4.28 6.55
C ALA A 108 -12.70 -5.70 7.01
N GLU A 109 -11.70 -6.34 6.39
CA GLU A 109 -11.23 -7.68 6.71
C GLU A 109 -10.64 -7.76 8.11
N LEU A 110 -9.79 -6.79 8.48
CA LEU A 110 -9.18 -6.72 9.80
C LEU A 110 -10.22 -6.38 10.87
N SER A 111 -11.08 -5.40 10.60
CA SER A 111 -12.18 -5.03 11.50
C SER A 111 -13.13 -6.20 11.76
N ALA A 112 -13.47 -6.98 10.71
CA ALA A 112 -14.29 -8.17 10.84
C ALA A 112 -13.59 -9.26 11.65
N TYR A 113 -12.29 -9.49 11.40
CA TYR A 113 -11.48 -10.47 12.14
C TYR A 113 -11.42 -10.15 13.64
N LEU A 114 -11.17 -8.89 14.00
CA LEU A 114 -11.07 -8.43 15.39
C LEU A 114 -12.41 -8.39 16.14
N LYS A 115 -13.55 -8.45 15.45
CA LYS A 115 -14.87 -8.53 16.10
C LYS A 115 -15.23 -9.94 16.56
N VAL A 116 -14.57 -10.95 16.01
CA VAL A 116 -14.89 -12.36 16.25
C VAL A 116 -13.78 -13.13 16.98
N HIS A 117 -12.64 -12.47 17.24
CA HIS A 117 -11.50 -12.98 18.02
C HIS A 117 -11.11 -11.97 19.09
#